data_AF-A0A2V5UMV4-F1
#
_entry.id   AF-A0A2V5UMV4-F1
#
_cell.length_a   1.000
_cell.length_b   1.000
_cell.length_c   1.000
_cell.angle_alpha   90.00
_cell.angle_beta   90.00
_cell.angle_gamma   90.00
#
_symmetry.space_group_name_H-M   'P 1'
#
loop_
_entity.id
_entity.type
_entity.pdbx_description
1 polymer ?
#
loop_
_entity_poly.entity_id
_entity_poly.type
_entity_poly.pdbx_seq_one_letter_code
_entity_poly.pdbx_strand_id
1 'polypeptide(L)'
;MIRAVVALAVLIALGAVKLPVERNLAALHRQEHFGGVEFNVDLREKLGQLGFVAALSGFRAIVADALFIQAYTAWENTEWGRMLLLFRQITTLQPRMLLFWDTAAWHMAWNASVAAMNNRTQPRLALRVKAQREYFALGKDFLERGIKNNPDRPDLYEALARLYKEKYKDHLRASEHYAKAAALPGAPSFDRRFSAYELSYCEGHEREAYERLRSLYDEGPKERLPTLIKRLKVLEEKLGIPQEQRIPDQPNKIAK
;
A
#
# COMPACT_ATOMS: atom_id res chain seq x y z
N MET A 1 37.71 34.37 1.01
CA MET A 1 38.07 34.19 -0.41
C MET A 1 38.52 32.76 -0.71
N ILE A 2 39.72 32.33 -0.28
CA ILE A 2 40.28 30.99 -0.57
C ILE A 2 39.36 29.84 -0.10
N ARG A 3 38.81 29.90 1.12
CA ARG A 3 37.92 28.86 1.66
C ARG A 3 36.63 28.69 0.84
N ALA A 4 36.08 29.78 0.29
CA ALA A 4 34.88 29.73 -0.54
C ALA A 4 35.19 29.12 -1.91
N VAL A 5 36.36 29.44 -2.49
CA VAL A 5 36.83 28.85 -3.74
C VAL A 5 37.08 27.35 -3.58
N VAL A 6 37.70 26.93 -2.47
CA VAL A 6 37.93 25.51 -2.16
C VAL A 6 36.60 24.77 -1.98
N ALA A 7 35.64 25.34 -1.23
CA ALA A 7 34.31 24.74 -1.07
C ALA A 7 33.58 24.60 -2.41
N LEU A 8 33.66 25.61 -3.28
CA LEU A 8 33.07 25.56 -4.62
C LEU A 8 33.74 24.49 -5.50
N ALA A 9 35.07 24.39 -5.46
CA ALA A 9 35.82 23.38 -6.21
C ALA A 9 35.47 21.95 -5.75
N VAL A 10 35.32 21.74 -4.44
CA VAL A 10 34.87 20.45 -3.88
C VAL A 10 33.45 20.11 -4.33
N LEU A 11 32.52 21.08 -4.31
CA LEU A 11 31.15 20.86 -4.79
C LEU A 11 31.11 20.52 -6.29
N ILE A 12 31.91 21.19 -7.10
CA ILE A 12 32.02 20.91 -8.54
C ILE A 12 32.61 19.51 -8.77
N ALA A 13 33.68 19.15 -8.06
CA ALA A 13 34.31 17.84 -8.18
C ALA A 13 33.34 16.70 -7.75
N LEU A 14 32.66 16.87 -6.62
CA LEU A 14 31.63 15.92 -6.17
C LEU A 14 30.48 15.81 -7.17
N GLY A 15 30.00 16.95 -7.70
CA GLY A 15 28.97 16.97 -8.74
C GLY A 15 29.41 16.23 -10.00
N ALA A 16 30.64 16.48 -10.47
CA ALA A 16 31.20 15.85 -11.67
C ALA A 16 31.36 14.33 -11.54
N VAL A 17 31.71 13.84 -10.34
CA VAL A 17 31.79 12.39 -10.05
C VAL A 17 30.40 11.77 -9.91
N LYS A 18 29.46 12.47 -9.25
CA LYS A 18 28.13 11.95 -8.94
C LYS A 18 27.20 11.89 -10.15
N LEU A 19 27.24 12.90 -11.02
CA LEU A 19 26.40 13.03 -12.21
C LEU A 19 26.41 11.79 -13.14
N PRO A 20 27.56 11.22 -13.55
CA PRO A 20 27.57 10.04 -14.39
C PRO A 20 27.05 8.80 -13.67
N VAL A 21 27.29 8.66 -12.37
CA VAL A 21 26.73 7.58 -11.54
C VAL A 21 25.21 7.69 -11.46
N GLU A 22 24.68 8.88 -11.18
CA GLU A 22 23.24 9.14 -11.16
C GLU A 22 22.60 8.94 -12.55
N ARG A 23 23.29 9.31 -13.64
CA ARG A 23 22.80 9.09 -15.01
C ARG A 23 22.74 7.61 -15.37
N ASN A 24 23.77 6.84 -14.99
CA ASN A 24 23.80 5.40 -15.21
C ASN A 24 22.77 4.68 -14.34
N LEU A 25 22.65 5.05 -13.06
CA LEU A 25 21.60 4.54 -12.18
C LEU A 25 20.21 4.93 -12.70
N ALA A 26 20.01 6.15 -13.18
CA ALA A 26 18.75 6.59 -13.78
C ALA A 26 18.44 5.85 -15.09
N ALA A 27 19.45 5.50 -15.89
CA ALA A 27 19.27 4.71 -17.10
C ALA A 27 18.92 3.25 -16.78
N LEU A 28 19.60 2.65 -15.80
CA LEU A 28 19.29 1.32 -15.27
C LEU A 28 17.88 1.30 -14.66
N HIS A 29 17.54 2.34 -13.90
CA HIS A 29 16.21 2.56 -13.35
C HIS A 29 15.14 2.66 -14.46
N ARG A 30 15.38 3.43 -15.53
CA ARG A 30 14.44 3.51 -16.67
C ARG A 30 14.25 2.17 -17.39
N GLN A 31 15.30 1.35 -17.48
CA GLN A 31 15.23 0.00 -18.07
C GLN A 31 14.44 -0.97 -17.19
N GLU A 32 14.55 -0.82 -15.87
CA GLU A 32 13.82 -1.62 -14.86
C GLU A 32 12.47 -0.98 -14.44
N HIS A 33 11.89 -0.10 -15.25
CA HIS A 33 10.63 0.61 -14.98
C HIS A 33 10.58 1.47 -13.68
N PHE A 34 11.73 1.82 -13.10
CA PHE A 34 11.83 2.80 -12.02
C PHE A 34 11.57 4.24 -12.53
N GLY A 35 10.31 4.69 -12.45
CA GLY A 35 9.91 6.08 -12.71
C GLY A 35 10.71 7.09 -11.88
N GLY A 36 11.15 8.17 -12.53
CA GLY A 36 11.87 9.28 -11.91
C GLY A 36 10.95 10.26 -11.19
N VAL A 37 11.50 11.04 -10.27
CA VAL A 37 10.81 12.16 -9.61
C VAL A 37 11.00 13.42 -10.46
N GLU A 38 9.92 14.04 -10.91
CA GLU A 38 9.97 15.33 -11.59
C GLU A 38 10.13 16.47 -10.57
N PHE A 39 11.15 17.30 -10.77
CA PHE A 39 11.40 18.48 -9.93
C PHE A 39 10.64 19.68 -10.50
N ASN A 40 9.64 20.17 -9.78
CA ASN A 40 8.85 21.33 -10.17
C ASN A 40 8.60 22.28 -8.97
N VAL A 41 7.94 23.42 -9.23
CA VAL A 41 7.64 24.42 -8.18
C VAL A 41 6.71 23.87 -7.10
N ASP A 42 5.77 22.99 -7.48
CA ASP A 42 4.86 22.28 -6.57
C ASP A 42 5.62 21.39 -5.56
N LEU A 43 6.76 20.82 -5.96
CA LEU A 43 7.66 20.09 -5.06
C LEU A 43 8.28 20.99 -3.98
N ARG A 44 8.61 22.25 -4.32
CA ARG A 44 9.18 23.22 -3.36
C ARG A 44 8.15 23.58 -2.28
N GLU A 45 6.90 23.78 -2.66
CA GLU A 45 5.82 24.09 -1.72
C GLU A 45 5.57 22.91 -0.76
N LYS A 46 5.61 21.68 -1.27
CA LYS A 46 5.40 20.46 -0.48
C LYS A 46 6.52 20.16 0.53
N LEU A 47 7.76 20.51 0.20
CA LEU A 47 8.95 20.18 1.00
C LEU A 47 9.45 21.32 1.90
N GLY A 48 9.00 22.55 1.65
CA GLY A 48 9.62 23.74 2.23
C GLY A 48 11.04 23.98 1.71
N GLN A 49 11.67 25.08 2.12
CA GLN A 49 12.94 25.54 1.54
C GLN A 49 14.12 24.60 1.80
N LEU A 50 14.24 24.06 3.02
CA LEU A 50 15.32 23.13 3.38
C LEU A 50 15.14 21.75 2.72
N GLY A 51 13.90 21.24 2.68
CA GLY A 51 13.60 19.97 2.00
C GLY A 51 13.82 20.07 0.49
N PHE A 52 13.49 21.22 -0.11
CA PHE A 52 13.73 21.47 -1.53
C PHE A 52 15.24 21.53 -1.87
N VAL A 53 16.05 22.22 -1.06
CA VAL A 53 17.51 22.25 -1.24
C VAL A 53 18.11 20.85 -1.08
N ALA A 54 17.64 20.07 -0.11
CA ALA A 54 18.07 18.68 0.08
C ALA A 54 17.68 17.78 -1.11
N ALA A 55 16.49 18.00 -1.69
CA ALA A 55 16.04 17.29 -2.88
C ALA A 55 16.94 17.58 -4.10
N LEU A 56 17.33 18.84 -4.30
CA LEU A 56 18.21 19.28 -5.39
C LEU A 56 19.67 18.86 -5.21
N SER A 57 20.15 18.71 -3.98
CA SER A 57 21.53 18.28 -3.67
C SER A 57 21.68 16.75 -3.58
N GLY A 58 20.57 16.01 -3.67
CA GLY A 58 20.53 14.55 -3.60
C GLY A 58 20.70 13.96 -2.20
N PHE A 59 20.41 14.75 -1.15
CA PHE A 59 20.31 14.29 0.24
C PHE A 59 18.89 13.87 0.64
N ARG A 60 17.94 13.79 -0.32
CA ARG A 60 16.53 13.44 -0.07
C ARG A 60 16.33 12.15 0.76
N ALA A 61 17.19 11.14 0.62
CA ALA A 61 17.12 9.90 1.40
C ALA A 61 17.37 10.17 2.90
N ILE A 62 18.50 10.79 3.21
CA ILE A 62 18.88 11.10 4.59
C ILE A 62 17.83 12.01 5.26
N VAL A 63 17.31 13.00 4.53
CA VAL A 63 16.25 13.86 5.06
C VAL A 63 14.95 13.10 5.26
N ALA A 64 14.56 12.22 4.33
CA ALA A 64 13.37 11.38 4.50
C ALA A 64 13.50 10.47 5.72
N ASP A 65 14.67 9.86 5.93
CA ASP A 65 14.93 8.97 7.07
C ASP A 65 14.91 9.75 8.41
N ALA A 66 15.50 10.95 8.45
CA ALA A 66 15.44 11.81 9.63
C ALA A 66 14.00 12.27 9.95
N LEU A 67 13.21 12.60 8.92
CA LEU A 67 11.79 12.92 9.09
C LEU A 67 10.99 11.69 9.52
N PHE A 68 11.36 10.49 9.06
CA PHE A 68 10.72 9.24 9.47
C PHE A 68 10.94 8.94 10.95
N ILE A 69 12.15 9.17 11.47
CA ILE A 69 12.42 9.10 12.92
C ILE A 69 11.53 10.11 13.68
N GLN A 70 11.42 11.35 13.20
CA GLN A 70 10.53 12.33 13.82
C GLN A 70 9.05 11.94 13.74
N ALA A 71 8.64 11.28 12.66
CA ALA A 71 7.27 10.79 12.50
C ALA A 71 6.95 9.67 13.50
N TYR A 72 7.95 8.85 13.82
CA TYR A 72 7.84 7.84 14.87
C TYR A 72 7.66 8.49 16.25
N THR A 73 8.45 9.50 16.60
CA THR A 73 8.24 10.27 17.85
C THR A 73 6.85 10.94 17.89
N ALA A 74 6.39 11.50 16.76
CA ALA A 74 5.04 12.07 16.66
C ALA A 74 3.95 11.01 16.88
N TRP A 75 4.16 9.79 16.38
CA TRP A 75 3.27 8.66 16.62
C TRP A 75 3.21 8.27 18.10
N GLU A 76 4.37 8.12 18.76
CA GLU A 76 4.46 7.80 20.19
C GLU A 76 3.71 8.81 21.05
N ASN A 77 3.81 10.09 20.69
CA ASN A 77 3.13 11.19 21.38
C ASN A 77 1.67 11.40 20.92
N THR A 78 1.14 10.54 20.05
CA THR A 78 -0.21 10.64 19.46
C THR A 78 -0.49 11.96 18.72
N GLU A 79 0.55 12.59 18.18
CA GLU A 79 0.50 13.83 17.40
C GLU A 79 0.11 13.54 15.93
N TRP A 80 -1.09 12.97 15.71
CA TRP A 80 -1.54 12.46 14.40
C TRP A 80 -1.45 13.49 13.26
N GLY A 81 -1.76 14.76 13.55
CA GLY A 81 -1.65 15.85 12.57
C GLY A 81 -0.21 16.13 12.15
N ARG A 82 0.72 16.15 13.11
CA ARG A 82 2.16 16.31 12.81
C ARG A 82 2.69 15.12 12.02
N MET A 83 2.31 13.91 12.44
CA MET A 83 2.65 12.67 11.76
C MET A 83 2.20 12.67 10.29
N LEU A 84 0.95 13.08 10.03
CA LEU A 84 0.43 13.22 8.66
C LEU A 84 1.29 14.14 7.79
N LEU A 85 1.67 15.31 8.33
CA LEU A 85 2.50 16.28 7.60
C LEU A 85 3.90 15.72 7.31
N LEU A 86 4.52 15.06 8.29
CA LEU A 86 5.81 14.42 8.12
C LEU A 86 5.75 13.32 7.05
N PHE A 87 4.75 12.43 7.07
CA PHE A 87 4.61 11.39 6.05
C PHE A 87 4.34 11.94 4.65
N ARG A 88 3.62 13.06 4.52
CA ARG A 88 3.49 13.74 3.22
C ARG A 88 4.84 14.20 2.69
N GLN A 89 5.72 14.74 3.53
CA GLN A 89 7.08 15.14 3.13
C GLN A 89 7.95 13.92 2.81
N ILE A 90 7.94 12.89 3.66
CA ILE A 90 8.72 11.66 3.49
C ILE A 90 8.38 10.98 2.15
N THR A 91 7.09 10.79 1.89
CA THR A 91 6.62 10.16 0.63
C THR A 91 6.85 11.03 -0.60
N THR A 92 6.94 12.36 -0.42
CA THR A 92 7.35 13.28 -1.50
C THR A 92 8.86 13.20 -1.78
N LEU A 93 9.68 13.05 -0.74
CA LEU A 93 11.14 12.91 -0.87
C LEU A 93 11.57 11.55 -1.44
N GLN A 94 10.85 10.49 -1.07
CA GLN A 94 11.16 9.10 -1.44
C GLN A 94 9.90 8.37 -1.95
N PRO A 95 9.35 8.78 -3.12
CA PRO A 95 8.10 8.23 -3.63
C PRO A 95 8.20 6.78 -4.10
N ARG A 96 9.41 6.25 -4.33
CA ARG A 96 9.63 4.84 -4.68
C ARG A 96 9.83 3.92 -3.46
N MET A 97 9.84 4.46 -2.24
CA MET A 97 10.02 3.66 -1.02
C MET A 97 8.66 3.18 -0.50
N LEU A 98 8.32 1.92 -0.78
CA LEU A 98 7.03 1.30 -0.42
C LEU A 98 6.74 1.39 1.06
N LEU A 99 7.76 1.15 1.90
CA LEU A 99 7.65 1.16 3.36
C LEU A 99 7.01 2.46 3.86
N PHE A 100 7.35 3.61 3.28
CA PHE A 100 6.81 4.89 3.73
C PHE A 100 5.33 5.07 3.39
N TRP A 101 4.90 4.59 2.22
CA TRP A 101 3.49 4.63 1.81
C TRP A 101 2.64 3.70 2.66
N ASP A 102 3.06 2.45 2.83
CA ASP A 102 2.33 1.45 3.62
C ASP A 102 2.28 1.84 5.09
N THR A 103 3.40 2.29 5.66
CA THR A 103 3.48 2.76 7.06
C THR A 103 2.58 3.97 7.30
N ALA A 104 2.61 4.97 6.40
CA ALA A 104 1.73 6.13 6.48
C ALA A 104 0.25 5.70 6.46
N ALA A 105 -0.11 4.85 5.50
CA ALA A 105 -1.47 4.35 5.35
C ALA A 105 -1.95 3.57 6.57
N TRP A 106 -1.11 2.67 7.10
CA TRP A 106 -1.39 1.90 8.30
C TRP A 106 -1.66 2.80 9.50
N HIS A 107 -0.77 3.75 9.76
CA HIS A 107 -0.94 4.66 10.89
C HIS A 107 -2.17 5.54 10.78
N MET A 108 -2.51 6.03 9.59
CA MET A 108 -3.75 6.79 9.40
C MET A 108 -4.98 5.88 9.60
N ALA A 109 -5.09 4.80 8.84
CA ALA A 109 -6.31 4.01 8.77
C ALA A 109 -6.55 3.02 9.93
N TRP A 110 -5.51 2.64 10.69
CA TRP A 110 -5.65 1.79 11.88
C TRP A 110 -5.37 2.53 13.18
N ASN A 111 -4.24 3.23 13.32
CA ASN A 111 -3.86 3.79 14.62
C ASN A 111 -4.63 5.10 14.91
N ALA A 112 -4.51 6.09 14.03
CA ALA A 112 -5.14 7.39 14.19
C ALA A 112 -6.67 7.29 14.15
N SER A 113 -7.20 6.44 13.27
CA SER A 113 -8.65 6.21 13.15
C SER A 113 -9.26 5.60 14.41
N VAL A 114 -8.56 4.65 15.06
CA VAL A 114 -8.99 4.06 16.34
C VAL A 114 -8.86 5.07 17.47
N ALA A 115 -7.76 5.83 17.51
CA ALA A 115 -7.58 6.90 18.49
C ALA A 115 -8.69 7.97 18.39
N ALA A 116 -9.06 8.38 17.16
CA ALA A 116 -10.15 9.30 16.90
C ALA A 116 -11.50 8.75 17.38
N MET A 117 -11.77 7.46 17.09
CA MET A 117 -12.99 6.80 17.56
C MET A 117 -13.03 6.69 19.08
N ASN A 118 -11.89 6.51 19.75
CA ASN A 118 -11.80 6.33 21.21
C ASN A 118 -11.58 7.63 21.98
N ASN A 119 -11.53 8.79 21.32
CA ASN A 119 -11.26 10.06 21.98
C ASN A 119 -12.37 10.45 22.96
N ARG A 120 -12.09 10.37 24.27
CA ARG A 120 -13.04 10.71 25.34
C ARG A 120 -13.30 12.21 25.49
N THR A 121 -12.41 13.07 24.99
CA THR A 121 -12.60 14.54 25.05
C THR A 121 -13.63 15.02 24.02
N GLN A 122 -13.97 14.19 23.03
CA GLN A 122 -15.06 14.44 22.09
C GLN A 122 -16.31 13.64 22.50
N PRO A 123 -17.27 14.24 23.23
CA PRO A 123 -18.43 13.51 23.73
C PRO A 123 -19.39 13.06 22.61
N ARG A 124 -19.38 13.73 21.45
CA ARG A 124 -20.30 13.42 20.36
C ARG A 124 -19.79 12.25 19.52
N LEU A 125 -20.50 11.12 19.58
CA LEU A 125 -20.19 9.92 18.79
C LEU A 125 -20.11 10.22 17.28
N ALA A 126 -21.04 11.00 16.75
CA ALA A 126 -21.06 11.35 15.32
C ALA A 126 -19.76 12.05 14.87
N LEU A 127 -19.18 12.92 15.71
CA LEU A 127 -17.91 13.59 15.40
C LEU A 127 -16.72 12.63 15.46
N ARG A 128 -16.73 11.66 16.39
CA ARG A 128 -15.71 10.60 16.45
C ARG A 128 -15.76 9.67 15.22
N VAL A 129 -16.96 9.28 14.80
CA VAL A 129 -17.18 8.50 13.57
C VAL A 129 -16.74 9.28 12.34
N LYS A 130 -17.05 10.58 12.26
CA LYS A 130 -16.59 11.43 11.16
C LYS A 130 -15.06 11.47 11.10
N ALA A 131 -14.39 11.77 12.22
CA ALA A 131 -12.94 11.83 12.30
C ALA A 131 -12.29 10.48 11.94
N GLN A 132 -12.86 9.35 12.40
CA GLN A 132 -12.39 8.01 12.02
C GLN A 132 -12.44 7.81 10.49
N ARG A 133 -13.54 8.19 9.85
CA ARG A 133 -13.70 8.09 8.39
C ARG A 133 -12.73 8.99 7.62
N GLU A 134 -12.46 10.19 8.14
CA GLU A 134 -11.44 11.08 7.58
C GLU A 134 -10.05 10.42 7.59
N TYR A 135 -9.70 9.72 8.68
CA TYR A 135 -8.45 8.95 8.75
C TYR A 135 -8.41 7.73 7.83
N PHE A 136 -9.53 7.04 7.61
CA PHE A 136 -9.61 6.00 6.57
C PHE A 136 -9.32 6.59 5.18
N ALA A 137 -9.90 7.75 4.86
CA ALA A 137 -9.69 8.43 3.59
C ALA A 137 -8.23 8.88 3.42
N LEU A 138 -7.57 9.35 4.48
CA LEU A 138 -6.14 9.67 4.45
C LEU A 138 -5.27 8.43 4.18
N GLY A 139 -5.56 7.30 4.81
CA GLY A 139 -4.84 6.05 4.55
C GLY A 139 -5.02 5.58 3.11
N LYS A 140 -6.26 5.67 2.60
CA LYS A 140 -6.58 5.38 1.20
C LYS A 140 -5.79 6.26 0.23
N ASP A 141 -5.74 7.58 0.48
CA ASP A 141 -4.98 8.54 -0.32
C ASP A 141 -3.48 8.21 -0.38
N PHE A 142 -2.86 7.83 0.75
CA PHE A 142 -1.46 7.37 0.73
C PHE A 142 -1.27 6.12 -0.15
N LEU A 143 -2.16 5.14 -0.07
CA LEU A 143 -2.06 3.93 -0.90
C LEU A 143 -2.28 4.23 -2.38
N GLU A 144 -3.28 5.04 -2.73
CA GLU A 144 -3.54 5.42 -4.12
C GLU A 144 -2.39 6.22 -4.73
N ARG A 145 -1.82 7.18 -3.99
CA ARG A 145 -0.61 7.91 -4.42
C ARG A 145 0.61 7.00 -4.45
N GLY A 146 0.73 6.07 -3.51
CA GLY A 146 1.79 5.07 -3.49
C GLY A 146 1.76 4.18 -4.72
N ILE A 147 0.59 3.65 -5.10
CA ILE A 147 0.36 2.87 -6.32
C ILE A 147 0.68 3.70 -7.55
N LYS A 148 0.26 4.98 -7.61
CA LYS A 148 0.60 5.85 -8.74
C LYS A 148 2.11 6.00 -8.94
N ASN A 149 2.88 6.05 -7.85
CA ASN A 149 4.34 6.12 -7.91
C ASN A 149 5.03 4.75 -8.05
N ASN A 150 4.32 3.66 -7.77
CA ASN A 150 4.82 2.28 -7.75
C ASN A 150 3.79 1.31 -8.35
N PRO A 151 3.41 1.47 -9.63
CA PRO A 151 2.29 0.72 -10.22
C PRO A 151 2.59 -0.77 -10.41
N ASP A 152 3.87 -1.13 -10.35
CA ASP A 152 4.45 -2.46 -10.55
C ASP A 152 4.61 -3.26 -9.24
N ARG A 153 4.19 -2.69 -8.10
CA ARG A 153 4.41 -3.26 -6.77
C ARG A 153 3.13 -3.87 -6.19
N PRO A 154 3.03 -5.21 -6.04
CA PRO A 154 1.82 -5.86 -5.53
C PRO A 154 1.47 -5.47 -4.11
N ASP A 155 2.49 -5.17 -3.28
CA ASP A 155 2.35 -4.86 -1.86
C ASP A 155 1.33 -3.74 -1.57
N LEU A 156 1.33 -2.68 -2.38
CA LEU A 156 0.44 -1.53 -2.17
C LEU A 156 -1.00 -1.82 -2.62
N TYR A 157 -1.19 -2.69 -3.61
CA TYR A 157 -2.53 -3.14 -4.01
C TYR A 157 -3.12 -4.07 -2.96
N GLU A 158 -2.32 -4.98 -2.38
CA GLU A 158 -2.72 -5.81 -1.22
C GLU A 158 -3.16 -4.93 -0.04
N ALA A 159 -2.32 -3.95 0.35
CA ALA A 159 -2.63 -3.04 1.45
C ALA A 159 -3.93 -2.26 1.20
N LEU A 160 -4.18 -1.81 -0.04
CA LEU A 160 -5.41 -1.11 -0.41
C LEU A 160 -6.62 -2.06 -0.41
N ALA A 161 -6.46 -3.29 -0.86
CA ALA A 161 -7.50 -4.32 -0.77
C ALA A 161 -7.88 -4.62 0.68
N ARG A 162 -6.88 -4.75 1.57
CA ARG A 162 -7.07 -4.93 3.02
C ARG A 162 -7.81 -3.74 3.63
N LEU A 163 -7.49 -2.51 3.23
CA LEU A 163 -8.20 -1.32 3.68
C LEU A 163 -9.68 -1.35 3.27
N TYR A 164 -9.98 -1.65 2.01
CA TYR A 164 -11.36 -1.77 1.51
C TYR A 164 -12.15 -2.84 2.27
N LYS A 165 -11.56 -4.03 2.42
CA LYS A 165 -12.15 -5.13 3.17
C LYS A 165 -12.43 -4.76 4.63
N GLU A 166 -11.43 -4.26 5.34
CA GLU A 166 -11.51 -4.13 6.80
C GLU A 166 -12.25 -2.88 7.25
N LYS A 167 -11.98 -1.73 6.59
CA LYS A 167 -12.47 -0.42 7.04
C LYS A 167 -13.72 0.02 6.30
N TYR A 168 -13.77 -0.21 4.99
CA TYR A 168 -14.92 0.17 4.17
C TYR A 168 -15.98 -0.92 4.05
N LYS A 169 -15.62 -2.18 4.38
CA LYS A 169 -16.47 -3.36 4.14
C LYS A 169 -16.90 -3.49 2.67
N ASP A 170 -16.05 -2.99 1.77
CA ASP A 170 -16.27 -3.01 0.33
C ASP A 170 -15.55 -4.23 -0.26
N HIS A 171 -16.26 -5.35 -0.28
CA HIS A 171 -15.74 -6.63 -0.74
C HIS A 171 -15.42 -6.63 -2.24
N LEU A 172 -16.18 -5.88 -3.04
CA LEU A 172 -15.97 -5.81 -4.49
C LEU A 172 -14.65 -5.09 -4.79
N ARG A 173 -14.46 -3.90 -4.21
CA ARG A 173 -13.19 -3.16 -4.35
C ARG A 173 -12.01 -3.92 -3.76
N ALA A 174 -12.20 -4.63 -2.65
CA ALA A 174 -11.15 -5.49 -2.11
C ALA A 174 -10.77 -6.59 -3.11
N SER A 175 -11.75 -7.28 -3.68
CA SER A 175 -11.52 -8.33 -4.68
C SER A 175 -10.76 -7.83 -5.91
N GLU A 176 -11.15 -6.66 -6.44
CA GLU A 176 -10.48 -6.01 -7.58
C GLU A 176 -9.01 -5.71 -7.28
N HIS A 177 -8.70 -5.20 -6.10
CA HIS A 177 -7.33 -4.81 -5.75
C HIS A 177 -6.44 -6.02 -5.43
N TYR A 178 -6.98 -7.06 -4.78
CA TYR A 178 -6.26 -8.34 -4.65
C TYR A 178 -6.00 -8.98 -6.03
N ALA A 179 -6.95 -8.89 -6.98
CA ALA A 179 -6.74 -9.38 -8.34
C ALA A 179 -5.61 -8.62 -9.05
N LYS A 180 -5.57 -7.29 -8.90
CA LYS A 180 -4.48 -6.46 -9.43
C LYS A 180 -3.13 -6.84 -8.80
N ALA A 181 -3.08 -7.02 -7.48
CA ALA A 181 -1.89 -7.48 -6.79
C ALA A 181 -1.42 -8.82 -7.36
N ALA A 182 -2.31 -9.81 -7.42
CA ALA A 182 -2.03 -11.16 -7.91
C ALA A 182 -1.52 -11.24 -9.36
N ALA A 183 -1.86 -10.25 -10.19
CA ALA A 183 -1.43 -10.19 -11.59
C ALA A 183 0.02 -9.66 -11.74
N LEU A 184 0.62 -9.09 -10.69
CA LEU A 184 1.95 -8.50 -10.74
C LEU A 184 3.06 -9.52 -10.41
N PRO A 185 4.27 -9.37 -10.98
CA PRO A 185 5.41 -10.20 -10.65
C PRO A 185 5.77 -10.12 -9.16
N GLY A 186 6.10 -11.26 -8.56
CA GLY A 186 6.48 -11.34 -7.14
C GLY A 186 5.32 -11.24 -6.16
N ALA A 187 4.07 -11.20 -6.64
CA ALA A 187 2.89 -11.23 -5.78
C ALA A 187 2.81 -12.55 -4.98
N PRO A 188 2.49 -12.49 -3.68
CA PRO A 188 2.21 -13.69 -2.91
C PRO A 188 1.06 -14.51 -3.49
N SER A 189 1.18 -15.85 -3.43
CA SER A 189 0.15 -16.75 -3.98
C SER A 189 -1.23 -16.58 -3.33
N PHE A 190 -1.29 -16.03 -2.11
CA PHE A 190 -2.56 -15.81 -1.41
C PHE A 190 -3.43 -14.71 -2.01
N ASP A 191 -2.87 -13.77 -2.79
CA ASP A 191 -3.66 -12.66 -3.35
C ASP A 191 -4.74 -13.17 -4.31
N ARG A 192 -4.45 -14.23 -5.08
CA ARG A 192 -5.46 -14.90 -5.93
C ARG A 192 -6.62 -15.44 -5.11
N ARG A 193 -6.31 -16.08 -3.98
CA ARG A 193 -7.32 -16.62 -3.05
C ARG A 193 -8.13 -15.50 -2.41
N PHE A 194 -7.48 -14.44 -1.94
CA PHE A 194 -8.16 -13.32 -1.31
C PHE A 194 -9.08 -12.60 -2.30
N SER A 195 -8.66 -12.41 -3.55
CA SER A 195 -9.55 -11.90 -4.59
C SER A 195 -10.83 -12.74 -4.72
N ALA A 196 -10.69 -14.07 -4.82
CA ALA A 196 -11.83 -14.97 -4.96
C ALA A 196 -12.70 -15.03 -3.69
N TYR A 197 -12.09 -14.98 -2.50
CA TYR A 197 -12.81 -14.94 -1.22
C TYR A 197 -13.65 -13.68 -1.13
N GLU A 198 -13.07 -12.49 -1.36
CA GLU A 198 -13.80 -11.24 -1.27
C GLU A 198 -14.93 -11.17 -2.32
N LEU A 199 -14.69 -11.63 -3.55
CA LEU A 199 -15.72 -11.67 -4.60
C LEU A 199 -16.93 -12.53 -4.18
N SER A 200 -16.68 -13.64 -3.49
CA SER A 200 -17.75 -14.53 -3.04
C SER A 200 -18.73 -13.90 -2.06
N TYR A 201 -18.39 -12.78 -1.41
CA TYR A 201 -19.30 -12.03 -0.54
C TYR A 201 -20.16 -11.01 -1.28
N CYS A 202 -19.92 -10.79 -2.57
CA CYS A 202 -20.60 -9.78 -3.37
C CYS A 202 -21.87 -10.34 -4.02
N GLU A 203 -23.00 -9.68 -3.81
CA GLU A 203 -24.26 -10.03 -4.49
C GLU A 203 -24.13 -9.83 -6.01
N GLY A 204 -24.71 -10.75 -6.78
CA GLY A 204 -24.67 -10.73 -8.24
C GLY A 204 -23.37 -11.27 -8.86
N HIS A 205 -22.37 -11.63 -8.04
CA HIS A 205 -21.08 -12.16 -8.49
C HIS A 205 -20.88 -13.64 -8.10
N GLU A 206 -21.96 -14.34 -7.72
CA GLU A 206 -21.90 -15.70 -7.17
C GLU A 206 -21.26 -16.68 -8.13
N ARG A 207 -21.65 -16.64 -9.42
CA ARG A 207 -21.15 -17.56 -10.45
C ARG A 207 -19.68 -17.32 -10.75
N GLU A 208 -19.29 -16.07 -10.94
CA GLU A 208 -17.90 -15.69 -11.16
C GLU A 208 -17.01 -16.08 -9.97
N ALA A 209 -17.48 -15.82 -8.74
CA ALA A 209 -16.77 -16.22 -7.53
C ALA A 209 -16.64 -17.75 -7.43
N TYR A 210 -17.70 -18.49 -7.78
CA TYR A 210 -17.67 -19.95 -7.79
C TYR A 210 -16.63 -20.48 -8.76
N GLU A 211 -16.62 -19.97 -10.00
CA GLU A 211 -15.66 -20.36 -11.03
C GLU A 211 -14.22 -20.08 -10.62
N ARG A 212 -13.94 -18.89 -10.05
CA ARG A 212 -12.60 -18.54 -9.54
C ARG A 212 -12.16 -19.46 -8.40
N LEU A 213 -13.04 -19.72 -7.43
CA LEU A 213 -12.73 -20.60 -6.31
C LEU A 213 -12.58 -22.06 -6.75
N ARG A 214 -13.37 -22.49 -7.75
CA ARG A 214 -13.32 -23.85 -8.27
C ARG A 214 -12.03 -24.07 -9.05
N SER A 215 -11.63 -23.11 -9.88
CA SER A 215 -10.32 -23.13 -10.54
C SER A 215 -9.18 -23.29 -9.53
N LEU A 216 -9.20 -22.53 -8.43
CA LEU A 216 -8.21 -22.67 -7.36
C LEU A 216 -8.27 -24.05 -6.69
N TYR A 217 -9.47 -24.58 -6.41
CA TYR A 217 -9.64 -25.93 -5.83
C TYR A 217 -9.02 -27.03 -6.71
N ASP A 218 -9.17 -26.89 -8.02
CA ASP A 218 -8.73 -27.84 -9.02
C ASP A 218 -7.21 -27.79 -9.26
N GLU A 219 -6.50 -26.71 -8.86
CA GLU A 219 -5.02 -26.64 -8.85
C GLU A 219 -4.38 -27.68 -7.90
N GLY A 220 -5.14 -28.17 -6.91
CA GLY A 220 -4.75 -29.32 -6.10
C GLY A 220 -4.77 -29.08 -4.59
N PRO A 221 -4.31 -30.07 -3.79
CA PRO A 221 -4.52 -30.10 -2.34
C PRO A 221 -4.01 -28.88 -1.56
N LYS A 222 -2.98 -28.20 -2.06
CA LYS A 222 -2.42 -26.99 -1.41
C LYS A 222 -3.40 -25.82 -1.39
N GLU A 223 -4.28 -25.72 -2.38
CA GLU A 223 -5.29 -24.65 -2.49
C GLU A 223 -6.60 -24.98 -1.79
N ARG A 224 -6.80 -26.25 -1.38
CA ARG A 224 -8.02 -26.74 -0.69
C ARG A 224 -8.06 -26.32 0.78
N LEU A 225 -7.87 -25.03 1.03
CA LEU A 225 -7.87 -24.42 2.35
C LEU A 225 -9.29 -24.35 2.93
N PRO A 226 -9.45 -24.36 4.27
CA PRO A 226 -10.76 -24.37 4.91
C PRO A 226 -11.69 -23.24 4.47
N THR A 227 -11.16 -22.03 4.30
CA THR A 227 -11.94 -20.88 3.83
C THR A 227 -12.41 -21.08 2.39
N LEU A 228 -11.55 -21.56 1.50
CA LEU A 228 -11.91 -21.84 0.11
C LEU A 228 -13.04 -22.87 0.01
N ILE A 229 -12.89 -24.00 0.70
CA ILE A 229 -13.91 -25.06 0.75
C ILE A 229 -15.24 -24.51 1.29
N LYS A 230 -15.18 -23.77 2.40
CA LYS A 230 -16.38 -23.17 2.99
C LYS A 230 -17.10 -22.23 2.02
N ARG A 231 -16.36 -21.37 1.32
CA ARG A 231 -16.97 -20.43 0.35
C ARG A 231 -17.52 -21.16 -0.87
N LEU A 232 -16.83 -22.19 -1.38
CA LEU A 232 -17.35 -23.03 -2.46
C LEU A 232 -18.67 -23.68 -2.11
N LYS A 233 -18.78 -24.36 -0.97
CA LYS A 233 -20.04 -25.02 -0.56
C LYS A 233 -21.21 -24.04 -0.45
N VAL A 234 -20.97 -22.86 0.13
CA VAL A 234 -21.98 -21.79 0.21
C VAL A 234 -22.46 -21.37 -1.18
N LEU A 235 -21.55 -21.23 -2.14
CA LEU A 235 -21.91 -20.88 -3.51
C LEU A 235 -22.58 -22.03 -4.26
N GLU A 236 -22.18 -23.28 -4.03
CA GLU A 236 -22.80 -24.47 -4.61
C GLU A 236 -24.27 -24.59 -4.20
N GLU A 237 -24.58 -24.34 -2.94
CA GLU A 237 -25.95 -24.26 -2.43
C GLU A 237 -26.70 -23.09 -3.06
N LYS A 238 -26.12 -21.88 -3.04
CA LYS A 238 -26.76 -20.67 -3.55
C LYS A 238 -27.06 -20.72 -5.05
N LEU A 239 -26.18 -21.37 -5.83
CA LEU A 239 -26.32 -21.52 -7.28
C LEU A 239 -27.10 -22.76 -7.70
N GLY A 240 -27.49 -23.62 -6.74
CA GLY A 240 -28.17 -24.88 -7.04
C GLY A 240 -27.31 -25.86 -7.85
N ILE A 241 -26.00 -25.90 -7.61
CA ILE A 241 -25.08 -26.80 -8.33
C ILE A 241 -25.50 -28.26 -8.05
N PRO A 242 -25.63 -29.13 -9.07
CA PRO A 242 -25.98 -30.54 -8.88
C PRO A 242 -24.97 -31.25 -7.97
N GLN A 243 -25.44 -32.15 -7.09
CA GLN A 243 -24.59 -32.82 -6.10
C GLN A 243 -23.37 -33.52 -6.72
N GLU A 244 -23.52 -34.07 -7.92
CA GLU A 244 -22.47 -34.74 -8.69
C GLU A 244 -21.31 -33.81 -9.10
N GLN A 245 -21.59 -32.50 -9.21
CA GLN A 245 -20.62 -31.48 -9.61
C GLN A 245 -19.98 -30.78 -8.41
N ARG A 246 -20.51 -31.00 -7.19
CA ARG A 246 -20.05 -30.35 -5.96
C ARG A 246 -18.71 -30.93 -5.49
N ILE A 247 -17.98 -30.12 -4.73
CA ILE A 247 -16.80 -30.62 -4.03
C ILE A 247 -17.21 -31.64 -2.94
N PRO A 248 -16.40 -32.67 -2.66
CA PRO A 248 -16.72 -33.68 -1.65
C PRO A 248 -16.92 -33.09 -0.25
N ASP A 249 -17.80 -33.73 0.54
CA ASP A 249 -18.11 -33.23 1.87
C ASP A 249 -16.97 -33.38 2.88
N GLN A 250 -16.13 -34.41 2.70
CA GLN A 250 -14.92 -34.62 3.47
C GLN A 250 -13.69 -34.31 2.63
N PRO A 251 -12.74 -33.49 3.10
CA PRO A 251 -11.45 -33.36 2.44
C PRO A 251 -10.76 -34.73 2.49
N ASN A 252 -10.33 -35.26 1.34
CA ASN A 252 -9.51 -36.47 1.29
C ASN A 252 -8.39 -36.34 2.32
N LYS A 253 -8.35 -37.25 3.30
CA LYS A 253 -7.25 -37.34 4.26
C LYS A 253 -5.96 -37.44 3.46
N ILE A 254 -5.13 -36.40 3.52
CA ILE A 254 -3.82 -36.41 2.90
C ILE A 254 -3.02 -37.51 3.63
N ALA A 255 -2.71 -38.60 2.92
CA ALA A 255 -1.68 -39.53 3.37
C ALA A 255 -0.38 -38.72 3.48
N LYS A 256 0.21 -38.73 4.67
CA LYS A 256 1.49 -38.08 4.96
C LYS A 256 2.60 -38.60 4.06
#